data_AF-A0A3M2CB89-F1
#
_entry.id   AF-A0A3M2CB89-F1
#
_cell.length_a   1.000
_cell.length_b   1.000
_cell.length_c   1.000
_cell.angle_alpha   90.00
_cell.angle_beta   90.00
_cell.angle_gamma   90.00
#
_symmetry.space_group_name_H-M   'P 1'
#
loop_
_entity.id
_entity.type
_entity.pdbx_description
1 polymer ?
#
loop_
_entity_poly.entity_id
_entity_poly.type
_entity_poly.pdbx_seq_one_letter_code
_entity_poly.pdbx_strand_id
1 'polypeptide(L)'
;MIAEQRGIMRALATTPMRDLLRGRLSGRLDLERAIGEADLPEPAAQLVRQVAGRTRLSRLERAEVAREIASHFREGLDAGRDTDDLIRAFGDPAVAARLIRRTKKRARSTLHKLWTRGWQAVGVAALILAAAYSIQTVRFRIGAPVVAHDYLADLNADAAAVPAAERAWPIYERAIAAFVEPPRKIPAETEPPMPGEFVSNAQTRIDVDEVDPGEEDWPEVVNHIRANQDTLALLRTAATRAHMGLTLSAPAGAAPEEGAADVFQGALLALSIPHLGQMRRLASLLWADARLAVVEDDGARAASDLVALIRMAAHAREPATLINQLFGLSILDLALDGVSHILADHPATLTDEQWSRVAHTLAGWCGGGRVRIEFGPERLYFYDALQRIYTDDGRGDGRLTLEGLRAMNSLLAATEHNSNLSGAERLAGPILAAAIAGRAEMRREYDRVADTAADYAGRAPWTRDDEAFQRETDLSWLGLRSSVRYMLVSQLAPAYWHVVNRGDEVGMRRDGTLVAIAMELYRQRHGVYPESLDALTPDLLPSVPRDIFDGSPVRCIIRDGSYTLYSIGADGDDDAGAPALDLVGGRDPRAARRGPNPVNGDWVLFPPEPR
;
A
#
# COMPACT_ATOMS: atom_id res chain seq x y z
N MET A 1 -33.17 -2.01 65.27
CA MET A 1 -32.17 -2.18 64.19
C MET A 1 -32.70 -2.87 62.93
N ILE A 2 -33.16 -4.14 62.97
CA ILE A 2 -33.62 -4.86 61.75
C ILE A 2 -34.92 -4.27 61.12
N ALA A 3 -35.87 -3.81 61.95
CA ALA A 3 -37.09 -3.17 61.46
C ALA A 3 -36.83 -1.79 60.82
N GLU A 4 -35.85 -1.06 61.35
CA GLU A 4 -35.43 0.27 60.88
C GLU A 4 -34.70 0.20 59.52
N GLN A 5 -33.81 -0.78 59.35
CA GLN A 5 -33.15 -1.05 58.07
C GLN A 5 -34.15 -1.47 56.97
N ARG A 6 -35.16 -2.29 57.30
CA ARG A 6 -36.23 -2.65 56.36
C ARG A 6 -37.08 -1.44 55.95
N GLY A 7 -37.34 -0.51 56.87
CA GLY A 7 -38.04 0.74 56.59
C GLY A 7 -37.28 1.64 55.62
N ILE A 8 -35.97 1.80 55.80
CA ILE A 8 -35.11 2.62 54.94
C ILE A 8 -34.96 2.01 53.54
N MET A 9 -34.74 0.69 53.44
CA MET A 9 -34.65 0.00 52.14
C MET A 9 -35.96 0.05 51.34
N ARG A 10 -37.10 -0.05 52.05
CA ARG A 10 -38.42 0.11 51.43
C ARG A 10 -38.67 1.56 51.00
N ALA A 11 -38.26 2.55 51.79
CA ALA A 11 -38.34 3.96 51.42
C ALA A 11 -37.47 4.30 50.19
N LEU A 12 -36.28 3.72 50.09
CA LEU A 12 -35.41 3.81 48.90
C LEU A 12 -36.07 3.19 47.66
N ALA A 13 -36.54 1.95 47.76
CA ALA A 13 -37.16 1.23 46.64
C ALA A 13 -38.49 1.84 46.15
N THR A 14 -39.13 2.66 47.00
CA THR A 14 -40.42 3.31 46.71
C THR A 14 -40.30 4.82 46.50
N THR A 15 -39.10 5.37 46.44
CA THR A 15 -38.87 6.77 46.09
C THR A 15 -38.69 6.92 44.57
N PRO A 16 -39.38 7.86 43.90
CA PRO A 16 -39.12 8.15 42.50
C PRO A 16 -37.68 8.62 42.28
N MET A 17 -37.04 8.14 41.22
CA MET A 17 -35.63 8.45 40.92
C MET A 17 -35.33 9.96 40.89
N ARG A 18 -36.29 10.80 40.43
CA ARG A 18 -36.17 12.27 40.44
C ARG A 18 -36.05 12.89 41.85
N ASP A 19 -36.67 12.27 42.86
CA ASP A 19 -36.64 12.76 44.24
C ASP A 19 -35.37 12.25 44.93
N LEU A 20 -34.96 11.01 44.61
CA LEU A 20 -33.71 10.38 45.01
C LEU A 20 -32.48 11.17 44.54
N LEU A 21 -32.46 11.59 43.28
CA LEU A 21 -31.42 12.46 42.70
C LEU A 21 -31.37 13.86 43.34
N ARG A 22 -32.43 14.28 44.04
CA ARG A 22 -32.49 15.53 44.82
C ARG A 22 -32.24 15.31 46.31
N GLY A 23 -31.78 14.12 46.70
CA GLY A 23 -31.50 13.74 48.09
C GLY A 23 -32.74 13.55 48.97
N ARG A 24 -33.94 13.39 48.39
CA ARG A 24 -35.20 13.26 49.14
C ARG A 24 -35.76 11.84 49.07
N LEU A 25 -35.87 11.16 50.21
CA LEU A 25 -36.55 9.88 50.35
C LEU A 25 -38.07 10.10 50.50
N SER A 26 -38.76 10.30 49.38
CA SER A 26 -40.18 10.68 49.39
C SER A 26 -41.16 9.51 49.54
N GLY A 27 -40.73 8.26 49.24
CA GLY A 27 -41.58 7.07 49.34
C GLY A 27 -42.85 7.09 48.47
N ARG A 28 -42.94 8.02 47.50
CA ARG A 28 -44.18 8.33 46.76
C ARG A 28 -44.70 7.20 45.86
N LEU A 29 -43.89 6.18 45.59
CA LEU A 29 -44.27 4.98 44.84
C LEU A 29 -44.84 3.87 45.73
N ASP A 30 -44.85 4.04 47.07
CA ASP A 30 -45.38 3.03 47.99
C ASP A 30 -46.91 3.10 48.02
N LEU A 31 -47.52 2.19 47.27
CA LEU A 31 -48.97 2.06 47.17
C LEU A 31 -49.58 1.58 48.50
N GLU A 32 -48.91 0.69 49.22
CA GLU A 32 -49.42 0.19 50.50
C GLU A 32 -49.34 1.25 51.59
N ARG A 33 -48.30 2.10 51.56
CA ARG A 33 -48.21 3.26 52.44
C ARG A 33 -49.37 4.23 52.19
N ALA A 34 -49.70 4.52 50.93
CA ALA A 34 -50.80 5.44 50.60
C ALA A 34 -52.18 4.92 51.02
N ILE A 35 -52.36 3.60 51.10
CA ILE A 35 -53.61 2.98 51.58
C ILE A 35 -53.62 2.88 53.10
N GLY A 36 -52.48 2.54 53.71
CA GLY A 36 -52.32 2.45 55.16
C GLY A 36 -52.42 3.81 55.87
N GLU A 37 -51.95 4.89 55.26
CA GLU A 37 -52.09 6.26 55.78
C GLU A 37 -53.55 6.73 55.85
N ALA A 38 -54.44 6.12 55.06
CA ALA A 38 -55.86 6.46 55.04
C ALA A 38 -56.70 5.65 56.04
N ASP A 39 -56.11 4.72 56.81
CA ASP A 39 -56.71 3.91 57.90
C ASP A 39 -58.01 3.13 57.55
N LEU A 40 -58.20 2.76 56.29
CA LEU A 40 -59.48 2.25 55.77
C LEU A 40 -59.82 0.85 56.31
N PRO A 41 -61.13 0.52 56.49
CA PRO A 41 -61.56 -0.86 56.70
C PRO A 41 -61.07 -1.77 55.58
N GLU A 42 -60.65 -3.00 55.94
CA GLU A 42 -59.97 -3.91 55.02
C GLU A 42 -60.73 -4.18 53.69
N PRO A 43 -62.08 -4.31 53.66
CA PRO A 43 -62.82 -4.47 52.41
C PRO A 43 -62.63 -3.29 51.43
N ALA A 44 -62.59 -2.05 51.93
CA ALA A 44 -62.37 -0.86 51.12
C ALA A 44 -60.90 -0.77 50.68
N ALA A 45 -59.95 -1.07 51.57
CA ALA A 45 -58.52 -1.12 51.24
C ALA A 45 -58.22 -2.11 50.10
N GLN A 46 -58.83 -3.31 50.14
CA GLN A 46 -58.71 -4.31 49.07
C GLN A 46 -59.26 -3.81 47.74
N LEU A 47 -60.39 -3.10 47.76
CA LEU A 47 -60.96 -2.48 46.56
C LEU A 47 -60.00 -1.46 45.94
N VAL A 48 -59.40 -0.58 46.76
CA VAL A 48 -58.42 0.41 46.30
C VAL A 48 -57.20 -0.27 45.66
N ARG A 49 -56.64 -1.30 46.32
CA ARG A 49 -55.54 -2.10 45.75
C ARG A 49 -55.92 -2.69 44.40
N GLN A 50 -57.12 -3.26 44.31
CA GLN A 50 -57.61 -3.93 43.12
C GLN A 50 -57.81 -2.95 41.95
N VAL A 51 -58.40 -1.79 42.20
CA VAL A 51 -58.63 -0.74 41.19
C VAL A 51 -57.29 -0.14 40.73
N ALA A 52 -56.44 0.29 41.66
CA ALA A 52 -55.14 0.88 41.36
C ALA A 52 -54.24 -0.10 40.56
N GLY A 53 -54.26 -1.38 40.93
CA GLY A 53 -53.56 -2.46 40.21
C GLY A 53 -54.07 -2.64 38.77
N ARG A 54 -55.39 -2.59 38.56
CA ARG A 54 -56.01 -2.80 37.24
C ARG A 54 -55.86 -1.61 36.26
N THR A 55 -55.50 -0.42 36.72
CA THR A 55 -55.30 0.75 35.83
C THR A 55 -54.17 0.58 34.81
N ARG A 56 -53.19 -0.31 35.06
CA ARG A 56 -51.96 -0.48 34.25
C ARG A 56 -51.24 0.85 33.96
N LEU A 57 -51.25 1.78 34.92
CA LEU A 57 -50.50 3.03 34.89
C LEU A 57 -49.10 2.84 35.50
N SER A 58 -48.23 3.85 35.38
CA SER A 58 -46.88 3.80 35.98
C SER A 58 -46.95 3.62 37.51
N ARG A 59 -45.85 3.18 38.15
CA ARG A 59 -45.83 2.96 39.63
C ARG A 59 -46.25 4.21 40.42
N LEU A 60 -45.83 5.38 39.96
CA LEU A 60 -46.19 6.66 40.58
C LEU A 60 -47.66 7.00 40.40
N GLU A 61 -48.16 6.94 39.15
CA GLU A 61 -49.58 7.21 38.85
C GLU A 61 -50.50 6.22 39.59
N ARG A 62 -50.09 4.96 39.79
CA ARG A 62 -50.86 3.98 40.57
C ARG A 62 -50.93 4.34 42.05
N ALA A 63 -49.84 4.79 42.66
CA ALA A 63 -49.82 5.22 44.05
C ALA A 63 -50.61 6.53 44.26
N GLU A 64 -50.57 7.45 43.28
CA GLU A 64 -51.41 8.66 43.29
C GLU A 64 -52.89 8.33 43.17
N VAL A 65 -53.27 7.45 42.24
CA VAL A 65 -54.65 6.97 42.09
C VAL A 65 -55.13 6.24 43.35
N ALA A 66 -54.30 5.40 43.95
CA ALA A 66 -54.63 4.73 45.21
C ALA A 66 -54.89 5.74 46.33
N ARG A 67 -54.05 6.78 46.45
CA ARG A 67 -54.22 7.85 47.45
C ARG A 67 -55.50 8.65 47.23
N GLU A 68 -55.82 9.00 45.97
CA GLU A 68 -57.00 9.77 45.58
C GLU A 68 -58.29 8.98 45.88
N ILE A 69 -58.33 7.69 45.54
CA ILE A 69 -59.46 6.82 45.86
C ILE A 69 -59.56 6.61 47.38
N ALA A 70 -58.45 6.35 48.06
CA ALA A 70 -58.45 6.12 49.51
C ALA A 70 -58.94 7.35 50.29
N SER A 71 -58.58 8.57 49.86
CA SER A 71 -59.09 9.82 50.43
C SER A 71 -60.61 9.93 50.29
N HIS A 72 -61.17 9.61 49.13
CA HIS A 72 -62.63 9.65 48.93
C HIS A 72 -63.39 8.61 49.76
N PHE A 73 -62.82 7.41 49.95
CA PHE A 73 -63.42 6.44 50.88
C PHE A 73 -63.36 6.94 52.32
N ARG A 74 -62.26 7.58 52.74
CA ARG A 74 -62.12 8.18 54.08
C ARG A 74 -63.16 9.29 54.31
N GLU A 75 -63.29 10.22 53.38
CA GLU A 75 -64.30 11.29 53.43
C GLU A 75 -65.73 10.73 53.54
N GLY A 76 -66.03 9.63 52.84
CA GLY A 76 -67.33 8.96 52.93
C GLY A 76 -67.60 8.35 54.31
N LEU A 77 -66.58 7.76 54.92
CA LEU A 77 -66.65 7.16 56.26
C LEU A 77 -66.77 8.23 57.35
N ASP A 78 -66.02 9.32 57.25
CA ASP A 78 -66.08 10.44 58.19
C ASP A 78 -67.44 11.17 58.13
N ALA A 79 -68.12 11.12 56.98
CA ALA A 79 -69.50 11.57 56.80
C ALA A 79 -70.56 10.59 57.33
N GLY A 80 -70.15 9.51 58.01
CA GLY A 80 -71.02 8.54 58.68
C GLY A 80 -71.67 7.50 57.76
N ARG A 81 -71.16 7.29 56.54
CA ARG A 81 -71.67 6.25 55.63
C ARG A 81 -71.05 4.89 55.94
N ASP A 82 -71.84 3.84 55.75
CA ASP A 82 -71.35 2.48 55.93
C ASP A 82 -70.38 2.05 54.81
N THR A 83 -69.44 1.17 55.15
CA THR A 83 -68.37 0.72 54.24
C THR A 83 -68.93 -0.06 53.05
N ASP A 84 -69.94 -0.92 53.28
CA ASP A 84 -70.50 -1.75 52.21
C ASP A 84 -71.32 -0.92 51.22
N ASP A 85 -71.96 0.15 51.70
CA ASP A 85 -72.68 1.11 50.87
C ASP A 85 -71.73 1.93 49.99
N LEU A 86 -70.59 2.36 50.54
CA LEU A 86 -69.55 3.07 49.77
C LEU A 86 -68.94 2.17 48.68
N ILE A 87 -68.68 0.89 48.99
CA ILE A 87 -68.17 -0.08 48.01
C ILE A 87 -69.21 -0.35 46.91
N ARG A 88 -70.49 -0.50 47.28
CA ARG A 88 -71.58 -0.71 46.31
C ARG A 88 -71.78 0.49 45.40
N ALA A 89 -71.68 1.71 45.95
CA ALA A 89 -71.78 2.97 45.20
C ALA A 89 -70.58 3.22 44.26
N PHE A 90 -69.39 2.73 44.62
CA PHE A 90 -68.19 2.84 43.79
C PHE A 90 -68.30 2.05 42.47
N GLY A 91 -69.12 0.98 42.46
CA GLY A 91 -69.43 0.20 41.28
C GLY A 91 -68.33 -0.77 40.86
N ASP A 92 -68.34 -1.21 39.60
CA ASP A 92 -67.40 -2.21 39.08
C ASP A 92 -65.94 -1.69 39.06
N PRO A 93 -65.02 -2.32 39.82
CA PRO A 93 -63.61 -1.96 39.86
C PRO A 93 -62.91 -1.95 38.50
N ALA A 94 -63.32 -2.84 37.58
CA ALA A 94 -62.73 -2.92 36.24
C ALA A 94 -63.15 -1.73 35.37
N VAL A 95 -64.40 -1.27 35.50
CA VAL A 95 -64.91 -0.09 34.80
C VAL A 95 -64.27 1.18 35.34
N ALA A 96 -64.21 1.32 36.67
CA ALA A 96 -63.55 2.45 37.34
C ALA A 96 -62.07 2.56 36.93
N ALA A 97 -61.32 1.46 36.98
CA ALA A 97 -59.91 1.44 36.57
C ALA A 97 -59.71 1.86 35.10
N ARG A 98 -60.63 1.48 34.20
CA ARG A 98 -60.58 1.85 32.78
C ARG A 98 -60.85 3.34 32.56
N LEU A 99 -61.82 3.92 33.28
CA LEU A 99 -62.16 5.34 33.23
C LEU A 99 -61.01 6.21 33.78
N ILE A 100 -60.47 5.83 34.94
CA ILE A 100 -59.33 6.52 35.58
C ILE A 100 -58.09 6.48 34.67
N ARG A 101 -57.82 5.35 34.03
CA ARG A 101 -56.73 5.23 33.04
C ARG A 101 -56.93 6.20 31.88
N ARG A 102 -58.17 6.34 31.39
CA ARG A 102 -58.49 7.21 30.25
C ARG A 102 -58.33 8.69 30.59
N THR A 103 -58.78 9.11 31.77
CA THR A 103 -58.65 10.50 32.25
C THR A 103 -57.19 10.86 32.51
N LYS A 104 -56.44 10.06 33.28
CA LYS A 104 -55.01 10.31 33.53
C LYS A 104 -54.19 10.33 32.23
N LYS A 105 -54.47 9.46 31.26
CA LYS A 105 -53.81 9.50 29.93
C LYS A 105 -54.10 10.77 29.13
N ARG A 106 -55.33 11.31 29.20
CA ARG A 106 -55.71 12.58 28.54
C ARG A 106 -55.02 13.78 29.18
N ALA A 107 -54.91 13.79 30.51
CA ALA A 107 -54.31 14.87 31.30
C ALA A 107 -52.77 14.97 31.21
N ARG A 108 -52.09 14.01 30.54
CA ARG A 108 -50.64 14.09 30.30
C ARG A 108 -50.29 15.34 29.49
N SER A 109 -49.27 16.07 29.94
CA SER A 109 -48.78 17.29 29.28
C SER A 109 -48.36 17.02 27.84
N THR A 110 -48.46 18.04 26.99
CA THR A 110 -48.04 17.97 25.58
C THR A 110 -46.56 17.57 25.47
N LEU A 111 -45.72 18.04 26.39
CA LEU A 111 -44.30 17.69 26.49
C LEU A 111 -44.08 16.18 26.72
N HIS A 112 -44.86 15.54 27.59
CA HIS A 112 -44.77 14.09 27.83
C HIS A 112 -45.25 13.27 26.62
N LYS A 113 -46.26 13.75 25.90
CA LYS A 113 -46.74 13.13 24.65
C LYS A 113 -45.67 13.25 23.55
N LEU A 114 -45.02 14.40 23.43
CA LEU A 114 -43.88 14.63 22.51
C LEU A 114 -42.68 13.74 22.87
N TRP A 115 -42.32 13.66 24.14
CA TRP A 115 -41.25 12.77 24.63
C TRP A 115 -41.50 11.30 24.28
N THR A 116 -42.73 10.83 24.49
CA THR A 116 -43.11 9.44 24.16
C THR A 116 -43.03 9.19 22.65
N ARG A 117 -43.49 10.13 21.82
CA ARG A 117 -43.36 10.04 20.36
C ARG A 117 -41.90 10.12 19.89
N GLY A 118 -41.07 10.92 20.56
CA GLY A 118 -39.62 10.98 20.30
C GLY A 118 -38.95 9.62 20.53
N TRP A 119 -39.25 8.95 21.64
CA TRP A 119 -38.75 7.59 21.89
C TRP A 119 -39.29 6.55 20.90
N GLN A 120 -40.54 6.70 20.43
CA GLN A 120 -41.07 5.85 19.36
C GLN A 120 -40.32 6.08 18.04
N ALA A 121 -40.01 7.32 17.69
CA ALA A 121 -39.23 7.66 16.50
C ALA A 121 -37.79 7.11 16.58
N VAL A 122 -37.14 7.23 17.74
CA VAL A 122 -35.82 6.61 17.99
C VAL A 122 -35.90 5.09 17.85
N GLY A 123 -36.95 4.46 18.39
CA GLY A 123 -37.17 3.02 18.24
C GLY A 123 -37.34 2.59 16.79
N VAL A 124 -38.12 3.34 15.98
CA VAL A 124 -38.27 3.08 14.54
C VAL A 124 -36.96 3.28 13.81
N ALA A 125 -36.21 4.35 14.08
CA ALA A 125 -34.90 4.58 13.48
C ALA A 125 -33.91 3.44 13.80
N ALA A 126 -33.89 2.97 15.05
CA ALA A 126 -33.07 1.83 15.45
C ALA A 126 -33.45 0.53 14.72
N LEU A 127 -34.76 0.28 14.51
CA LEU A 127 -35.23 -0.86 13.71
C LEU A 127 -34.81 -0.76 12.24
N ILE A 128 -34.88 0.43 11.64
CA ILE A 128 -34.43 0.67 10.26
C ILE A 128 -32.92 0.41 10.14
N LEU A 129 -32.11 0.92 11.08
CA LEU A 129 -30.67 0.68 11.11
C LEU A 129 -30.34 -0.81 11.31
N ALA A 130 -31.05 -1.50 12.20
CA ALA A 130 -30.88 -2.93 12.41
C ALA A 130 -31.24 -3.75 11.16
N ALA A 131 -32.31 -3.38 10.45
CA ALA A 131 -32.69 -4.01 9.19
C ALA A 131 -31.63 -3.75 8.08
N ALA A 132 -31.18 -2.51 7.93
CA ALA A 132 -30.13 -2.15 6.97
C ALA A 132 -28.82 -2.90 7.25
N TYR A 133 -28.39 -2.96 8.52
CA TYR A 133 -27.23 -3.73 8.95
C TYR A 133 -27.40 -5.24 8.68
N SER A 134 -28.59 -5.79 8.94
CA SER A 134 -28.88 -7.20 8.67
C SER A 134 -28.81 -7.52 7.19
N ILE A 135 -29.38 -6.67 6.33
CA ILE A 135 -29.30 -6.81 4.87
C ILE A 135 -27.83 -6.75 4.42
N GLN A 136 -27.05 -5.79 4.90
CA GLN A 136 -25.64 -5.69 4.54
C GLN A 136 -24.82 -6.90 5.03
N THR A 137 -25.12 -7.40 6.23
CA THR A 137 -24.46 -8.59 6.78
C THR A 137 -24.73 -9.82 5.92
N VAL A 138 -25.98 -10.02 5.49
CA VAL A 138 -26.35 -11.12 4.59
C VAL A 138 -25.65 -10.98 3.24
N ARG A 139 -25.69 -9.78 2.65
CA ARG A 139 -25.04 -9.49 1.35
C ARG A 139 -23.53 -9.67 1.37
N PHE A 140 -22.88 -9.32 2.49
CA PHE A 140 -21.43 -9.44 2.70
C PHE A 140 -20.99 -10.89 2.90
N ARG A 141 -21.81 -11.72 3.57
CA ARG A 141 -21.49 -13.13 3.82
C ARG A 141 -21.80 -14.06 2.66
N ILE A 142 -22.76 -13.72 1.80
CA ILE A 142 -23.16 -14.56 0.65
C ILE A 142 -22.38 -14.19 -0.62
N GLY A 143 -21.79 -12.99 -0.69
CA GLY A 143 -21.01 -12.57 -1.85
C GLY A 143 -19.71 -13.34 -1.99
N ALA A 144 -19.47 -13.92 -3.16
CA ALA A 144 -18.22 -14.57 -3.54
C ALA A 144 -17.57 -13.84 -4.72
N PRO A 145 -16.23 -13.84 -4.83
CA PRO A 145 -15.54 -13.23 -5.96
C PRO A 145 -15.81 -13.99 -7.25
N VAL A 146 -15.67 -13.28 -8.38
CA VAL A 146 -15.86 -13.84 -9.72
C VAL A 146 -14.62 -13.56 -10.55
N VAL A 147 -13.78 -14.59 -10.69
CA VAL A 147 -12.61 -14.57 -11.58
C VAL A 147 -13.10 -14.89 -12.99
N ALA A 148 -13.19 -13.85 -13.82
CA ALA A 148 -13.79 -13.94 -15.16
C ALA A 148 -12.76 -13.78 -16.29
N HIS A 149 -11.62 -13.17 -16.01
CA HIS A 149 -10.62 -12.81 -17.01
C HIS A 149 -9.22 -13.30 -16.62
N ASP A 150 -8.49 -13.83 -17.59
CA ASP A 150 -7.12 -14.33 -17.40
C ASP A 150 -6.10 -13.22 -17.71
N TYR A 151 -5.81 -12.40 -16.69
CA TYR A 151 -4.81 -11.33 -16.81
C TYR A 151 -3.37 -11.86 -16.90
N LEU A 152 -3.11 -13.14 -16.60
CA LEU A 152 -1.78 -13.75 -16.78
C LEU A 152 -1.53 -14.02 -18.26
N ALA A 153 -2.55 -14.45 -19.00
CA ALA A 153 -2.47 -14.55 -20.45
C ALA A 153 -2.19 -13.19 -21.10
N ASP A 154 -2.86 -12.12 -20.64
CA ASP A 154 -2.59 -10.76 -21.13
C ASP A 154 -1.15 -10.32 -20.85
N LEU A 155 -0.65 -10.55 -19.62
CA LEU A 155 0.72 -10.20 -19.25
C LEU A 155 1.78 -10.95 -20.07
N ASN A 156 1.49 -12.21 -20.44
CA ASN A 156 2.38 -13.05 -21.23
C ASN A 156 2.23 -12.87 -22.74
N ALA A 157 1.25 -12.10 -23.22
CA ALA A 157 0.91 -12.01 -24.64
C ALA A 157 2.10 -11.59 -25.51
N ASP A 158 2.83 -10.55 -25.09
CA ASP A 158 3.99 -10.04 -25.82
C ASP A 158 5.12 -11.07 -25.85
N ALA A 159 5.47 -11.65 -24.71
CA ALA A 159 6.51 -12.67 -24.61
C ALA A 159 6.16 -13.94 -25.42
N ALA A 160 4.89 -14.33 -25.44
CA ALA A 160 4.40 -15.47 -26.21
C ALA A 160 4.46 -15.22 -27.72
N ALA A 161 4.28 -13.98 -28.17
CA ALA A 161 4.33 -13.59 -29.57
C ALA A 161 5.75 -13.60 -30.16
N VAL A 162 6.80 -13.49 -29.33
CA VAL A 162 8.20 -13.51 -29.79
C VAL A 162 8.54 -14.85 -30.46
N PRO A 163 9.08 -14.89 -31.70
CA PRO A 163 9.51 -16.13 -32.35
C PRO A 163 10.60 -16.87 -31.55
N ALA A 164 10.57 -18.20 -31.49
CA ALA A 164 11.48 -18.99 -30.66
C ALA A 164 12.98 -18.72 -30.93
N ALA A 165 13.36 -18.40 -32.18
CA ALA A 165 14.74 -18.08 -32.56
C ALA A 165 15.22 -16.71 -32.04
N GLU A 166 14.30 -15.82 -31.68
CA GLU A 166 14.57 -14.46 -31.22
C GLU A 166 14.57 -14.33 -29.69
N ARG A 167 14.25 -15.42 -28.96
CA ARG A 167 14.16 -15.43 -27.50
C ARG A 167 15.53 -15.64 -26.85
N ALA A 168 15.89 -14.76 -25.92
CA ALA A 168 17.09 -14.90 -25.09
C ALA A 168 16.90 -15.91 -23.94
N TRP A 169 15.67 -16.07 -23.42
CA TRP A 169 15.40 -16.83 -22.20
C TRP A 169 15.92 -18.28 -22.23
N PRO A 170 15.74 -19.09 -23.29
CA PRO A 170 16.29 -20.45 -23.33
C PRO A 170 17.82 -20.50 -23.24
N ILE A 171 18.51 -19.41 -23.64
CA ILE A 171 19.97 -19.29 -23.52
C ILE A 171 20.33 -18.90 -22.09
N TYR A 172 19.57 -18.00 -21.45
CA TYR A 172 19.73 -17.71 -20.03
C TYR A 172 19.49 -18.93 -19.16
N GLU A 173 18.50 -19.78 -19.44
CA GLU A 173 18.28 -21.04 -18.70
C GLU A 173 19.50 -21.96 -18.75
N ARG A 174 20.13 -22.07 -19.93
CA ARG A 174 21.39 -22.83 -20.08
C ARG A 174 22.53 -22.18 -19.31
N ALA A 175 22.63 -20.86 -19.31
CA ALA A 175 23.64 -20.12 -18.56
C ALA A 175 23.45 -20.31 -17.04
N ILE A 176 22.21 -20.26 -16.56
CA ILE A 176 21.84 -20.51 -15.15
C ILE A 176 22.20 -21.95 -14.75
N ALA A 177 21.94 -22.93 -15.62
CA ALA A 177 22.28 -24.32 -15.36
C ALA A 177 23.80 -24.58 -15.37
N ALA A 178 24.57 -23.80 -16.14
CA ALA A 178 26.03 -23.89 -16.21
C ALA A 178 26.75 -23.04 -15.14
N PHE A 179 26.04 -22.12 -14.47
CA PHE A 179 26.64 -21.18 -13.52
C PHE A 179 27.25 -21.90 -12.32
N VAL A 180 28.55 -21.68 -12.11
CA VAL A 180 29.28 -22.16 -10.93
C VAL A 180 29.24 -21.06 -9.88
N GLU A 181 28.63 -21.33 -8.73
CA GLU A 181 28.48 -20.37 -7.63
C GLU A 181 29.82 -19.85 -7.08
N PRO A 182 29.90 -18.58 -6.62
CA PRO A 182 31.13 -18.01 -6.07
C PRO A 182 31.59 -18.69 -4.78
N PRO A 183 32.88 -18.62 -4.42
CA PRO A 183 33.39 -19.19 -3.17
C PRO A 183 32.69 -18.58 -1.94
N ARG A 184 32.62 -19.38 -0.86
CA ARG A 184 32.06 -18.92 0.43
C ARG A 184 33.13 -18.18 1.24
N LYS A 185 32.78 -17.02 1.81
CA LYS A 185 33.57 -16.28 2.82
C LYS A 185 33.73 -17.08 4.12
N ILE A 186 32.75 -17.93 4.46
CA ILE A 186 32.74 -18.77 5.68
C ILE A 186 32.51 -20.25 5.30
N PRO A 187 33.34 -21.20 5.77
CA PRO A 187 33.13 -22.63 5.55
C PRO A 187 31.77 -23.12 6.08
N ALA A 188 31.16 -24.10 5.41
CA ALA A 188 29.82 -24.62 5.75
C ALA A 188 29.72 -25.26 7.15
N GLU A 189 30.85 -25.49 7.83
CA GLU A 189 30.97 -26.35 9.00
C GLU A 189 30.94 -25.58 10.34
N THR A 190 30.95 -24.24 10.34
CA THR A 190 31.23 -23.45 11.56
C THR A 190 30.05 -22.99 12.41
N GLU A 191 28.77 -23.12 12.01
CA GLU A 191 27.59 -23.12 12.92
C GLU A 191 26.27 -23.19 12.13
N PRO A 192 25.26 -23.98 12.54
CA PRO A 192 23.90 -23.80 12.04
C PRO A 192 23.35 -22.47 12.57
N PRO A 193 22.61 -21.69 11.76
CA PRO A 193 22.03 -20.43 12.21
C PRO A 193 21.15 -20.66 13.44
N MET A 194 21.21 -19.74 14.41
CA MET A 194 20.33 -19.77 15.59
C MET A 194 18.86 -19.80 15.14
N PRO A 195 17.95 -20.51 15.83
CA PRO A 195 16.54 -20.57 15.45
C PRO A 195 15.93 -19.16 15.41
N GLY A 196 15.65 -18.65 14.21
CA GLY A 196 15.08 -17.32 13.98
C GLY A 196 15.99 -16.31 13.28
N GLU A 197 17.28 -16.60 13.09
CA GLU A 197 18.15 -15.78 12.22
C GLU A 197 18.05 -16.24 10.76
N PHE A 198 17.43 -15.41 9.93
CA PHE A 198 17.61 -15.50 8.48
C PHE A 198 18.98 -14.93 8.12
N VAL A 199 20.03 -15.76 8.18
CA VAL A 199 21.29 -15.42 7.52
C VAL A 199 21.04 -15.58 6.02
N SER A 200 21.00 -14.48 5.26
CA SER A 200 20.82 -14.60 3.82
C SER A 200 22.07 -15.24 3.22
N ASN A 201 21.90 -16.05 2.17
CA ASN A 201 23.03 -16.66 1.46
C ASN A 201 24.04 -15.61 0.94
N ALA A 202 23.61 -14.35 0.76
CA ALA A 202 24.47 -13.22 0.36
C ALA A 202 25.53 -12.88 1.43
N GLN A 203 25.26 -13.06 2.73
CA GLN A 203 26.27 -12.82 3.77
C GLN A 203 27.38 -13.89 3.85
N THR A 204 27.30 -14.95 3.05
CA THR A 204 28.21 -16.11 3.15
C THR A 204 29.15 -16.28 1.97
N ARG A 205 29.02 -15.48 0.91
CA ARG A 205 29.78 -15.63 -0.35
C ARG A 205 30.52 -14.35 -0.72
N ILE A 206 31.53 -14.46 -1.57
CA ILE A 206 32.23 -13.30 -2.12
C ILE A 206 31.31 -12.59 -3.11
N ASP A 207 31.15 -11.28 -2.91
CA ASP A 207 30.38 -10.38 -3.76
C ASP A 207 31.30 -9.93 -4.91
N VAL A 208 31.32 -10.75 -5.96
CA VAL A 208 32.33 -10.67 -7.04
C VAL A 208 32.35 -9.35 -7.81
N ASP A 209 31.27 -8.58 -7.72
CA ASP A 209 31.09 -7.25 -8.30
C ASP A 209 31.58 -6.09 -7.42
N GLU A 210 31.76 -6.34 -6.12
CA GLU A 210 32.24 -5.38 -5.12
C GLU A 210 33.75 -5.50 -4.84
N VAL A 211 34.39 -6.62 -5.21
CA VAL A 211 35.83 -6.81 -5.02
C VAL A 211 36.62 -6.19 -6.17
N ASP A 212 37.55 -5.31 -5.85
CA ASP A 212 38.34 -4.55 -6.80
C ASP A 212 39.67 -5.25 -7.19
N PRO A 213 40.18 -5.07 -8.43
CA PRO A 213 41.48 -5.56 -8.82
C PRO A 213 42.59 -5.09 -7.87
N GLY A 214 43.29 -6.04 -7.25
CA GLY A 214 44.36 -5.77 -6.29
C GLY A 214 43.97 -5.93 -4.83
N GLU A 215 42.68 -6.14 -4.53
CA GLU A 215 42.23 -6.52 -3.19
C GLU A 215 42.58 -7.98 -2.84
N GLU A 216 42.51 -8.32 -1.55
CA GLU A 216 42.88 -9.62 -1.01
C GLU A 216 42.11 -10.79 -1.67
N ASP A 217 40.80 -10.60 -1.88
CA ASP A 217 39.91 -11.63 -2.44
C ASP A 217 39.89 -11.67 -3.98
N TRP A 218 40.59 -10.76 -4.67
CA TRP A 218 40.58 -10.68 -6.14
C TRP A 218 41.01 -11.98 -6.84
N PRO A 219 42.03 -12.75 -6.37
CA PRO A 219 42.38 -14.03 -6.97
C PRO A 219 41.23 -15.04 -6.99
N GLU A 220 40.36 -15.03 -5.98
CA GLU A 220 39.18 -15.91 -5.92
C GLU A 220 38.10 -15.49 -6.93
N VAL A 221 37.94 -14.18 -7.15
CA VAL A 221 37.08 -13.65 -8.22
C VAL A 221 37.59 -14.10 -9.58
N VAL A 222 38.89 -14.03 -9.83
CA VAL A 222 39.51 -14.52 -11.08
C VAL A 222 39.27 -16.03 -11.27
N ASN A 223 39.39 -16.83 -10.22
CA ASN A 223 39.10 -18.26 -10.27
C ASN A 223 37.61 -18.52 -10.60
N HIS A 224 36.71 -17.77 -9.98
CA HIS A 224 35.27 -17.87 -10.25
C HIS A 224 34.92 -17.49 -11.69
N ILE A 225 35.54 -16.43 -12.24
CA ILE A 225 35.42 -16.02 -13.63
C ILE A 225 35.90 -17.15 -14.57
N ARG A 226 37.06 -17.73 -14.29
CA ARG A 226 37.63 -18.84 -15.09
C ARG A 226 36.76 -20.09 -15.04
N ALA A 227 36.12 -20.38 -13.92
CA ALA A 227 35.18 -21.48 -13.79
C ALA A 227 33.87 -21.27 -14.58
N ASN A 228 33.56 -20.03 -14.95
CA ASN A 228 32.31 -19.64 -15.60
C ASN A 228 32.48 -19.18 -17.07
N GLN A 229 33.56 -19.55 -17.75
CA GLN A 229 33.79 -19.14 -19.15
C GLN A 229 32.67 -19.57 -20.11
N ASP A 230 32.13 -20.79 -19.93
CA ASP A 230 30.99 -21.27 -20.72
C ASP A 230 29.73 -20.44 -20.47
N THR A 231 29.50 -20.05 -19.21
CA THR A 231 28.40 -19.16 -18.81
C THR A 231 28.56 -17.80 -19.49
N LEU A 232 29.73 -17.17 -19.42
CA LEU A 232 30.03 -15.89 -20.06
C LEU A 232 29.79 -15.93 -21.57
N ALA A 233 30.20 -17.00 -22.26
CA ALA A 233 29.94 -17.19 -23.68
C ALA A 233 28.42 -17.28 -24.00
N LEU A 234 27.66 -17.98 -23.15
CA LEU A 234 26.20 -18.04 -23.27
C LEU A 234 25.55 -16.67 -23.04
N LEU A 235 26.03 -15.88 -22.07
CA LEU A 235 25.50 -14.54 -21.80
C LEU A 235 25.74 -13.58 -22.97
N ARG A 236 26.95 -13.58 -23.54
CA ARG A 236 27.28 -12.80 -24.76
C ARG A 236 26.40 -13.24 -25.93
N THR A 237 26.11 -14.53 -26.06
CA THR A 237 25.19 -15.05 -27.09
C THR A 237 23.75 -14.60 -26.84
N ALA A 238 23.27 -14.68 -25.59
CA ALA A 238 21.93 -14.23 -25.20
C ALA A 238 21.73 -12.74 -25.51
N ALA A 239 22.74 -11.91 -25.25
CA ALA A 239 22.74 -10.48 -25.53
C ALA A 239 22.57 -10.11 -27.02
N THR A 240 22.77 -11.04 -27.95
CA THR A 240 22.52 -10.82 -29.39
C THR A 240 21.05 -10.93 -29.77
N ARG A 241 20.21 -11.46 -28.87
CA ARG A 241 18.77 -11.57 -29.09
C ARG A 241 18.07 -10.25 -28.83
N ALA A 242 16.96 -10.03 -29.51
CA ALA A 242 16.19 -8.78 -29.42
C ALA A 242 15.30 -8.75 -28.18
N HIS A 243 14.77 -9.92 -27.79
CA HIS A 243 13.74 -10.05 -26.76
C HIS A 243 14.12 -11.13 -25.74
N MET A 244 13.68 -10.93 -24.50
CA MET A 244 13.84 -11.93 -23.45
C MET A 244 12.98 -13.17 -23.77
N GLY A 245 11.70 -12.96 -24.08
CA GLY A 245 10.76 -14.04 -24.41
C GLY A 245 10.45 -14.98 -23.23
N LEU A 246 10.57 -14.49 -21.99
CA LEU A 246 10.17 -15.21 -20.78
C LEU A 246 8.65 -15.09 -20.58
N THR A 247 7.96 -16.23 -20.43
CA THR A 247 6.57 -16.28 -19.98
C THR A 247 6.51 -16.62 -18.49
N LEU A 248 5.80 -15.80 -17.71
CA LEU A 248 5.61 -16.01 -16.29
C LEU A 248 4.57 -17.10 -16.03
N SER A 249 4.75 -17.83 -14.93
CA SER A 249 3.82 -18.85 -14.47
C SER A 249 3.39 -18.56 -13.04
N ALA A 250 2.11 -18.79 -12.74
CA ALA A 250 1.66 -18.81 -11.36
C ALA A 250 2.33 -19.98 -10.61
N PRO A 251 2.72 -19.80 -9.34
CA PRO A 251 3.23 -20.92 -8.54
C PRO A 251 2.17 -22.02 -8.49
N ALA A 252 2.61 -23.28 -8.60
CA ALA A 252 1.78 -24.42 -8.25
C ALA A 252 1.49 -24.32 -6.75
N GLY A 253 0.33 -23.75 -6.38
CA GLY A 253 0.01 -23.40 -5.00
C GLY A 253 0.19 -24.59 -4.05
N ALA A 254 0.75 -24.33 -2.86
CA ALA A 254 0.62 -25.25 -1.74
C ALA A 254 -0.88 -25.47 -1.45
N ALA A 255 -1.27 -26.66 -1.02
CA ALA A 255 -2.66 -26.91 -0.62
C ALA A 255 -3.05 -25.88 0.46
N PRO A 256 -4.18 -25.17 0.30
CA PRO A 256 -4.62 -24.20 1.30
C PRO A 256 -4.72 -24.88 2.67
N GLU A 257 -4.28 -24.20 3.73
CA GLU A 257 -4.58 -24.63 5.09
C GLU A 257 -6.10 -24.80 5.23
N GLU A 258 -6.53 -25.91 5.84
CA GLU A 258 -7.94 -26.30 5.90
C GLU A 258 -8.85 -25.13 6.35
N GLY A 259 -9.64 -24.60 5.42
CA GLY A 259 -10.72 -23.63 5.69
C GLY A 259 -10.52 -22.20 5.20
N ALA A 260 -9.38 -21.85 4.59
CA ALA A 260 -9.21 -20.57 3.90
C ALA A 260 -8.94 -20.80 2.40
N ALA A 261 -9.87 -20.42 1.53
CA ALA A 261 -9.55 -20.29 0.11
C ALA A 261 -8.46 -19.23 -0.02
N ASP A 262 -7.31 -19.59 -0.58
CA ASP A 262 -6.27 -18.62 -0.93
C ASP A 262 -6.79 -17.79 -2.11
N VAL A 263 -7.34 -16.62 -1.81
CA VAL A 263 -7.92 -15.68 -2.77
C VAL A 263 -6.88 -15.26 -3.82
N PHE A 264 -5.59 -15.34 -3.49
CA PHE A 264 -4.49 -15.02 -4.38
C PHE A 264 -3.88 -16.23 -5.07
N GLN A 265 -4.46 -17.43 -4.92
CA GLN A 265 -4.02 -18.60 -5.66
C GLN A 265 -4.16 -18.34 -7.17
N GLY A 266 -3.03 -18.38 -7.89
CA GLY A 266 -2.97 -18.06 -9.31
C GLY A 266 -3.16 -16.57 -9.64
N ALA A 267 -3.14 -15.68 -8.65
CA ALA A 267 -3.23 -14.24 -8.87
C ALA A 267 -1.90 -13.68 -9.38
N LEU A 268 -1.97 -12.56 -10.10
CA LEU A 268 -0.77 -11.85 -10.54
C LEU A 268 0.10 -11.40 -9.36
N LEU A 269 -0.53 -10.97 -8.27
CA LEU A 269 0.17 -10.58 -7.03
C LEU A 269 0.99 -11.71 -6.39
N ALA A 270 0.68 -12.98 -6.73
CA ALA A 270 1.38 -14.15 -6.22
C ALA A 270 2.36 -14.75 -7.26
N LEU A 271 2.63 -14.07 -8.37
CA LEU A 271 3.57 -14.57 -9.38
C LEU A 271 4.95 -14.79 -8.79
N SER A 272 5.55 -15.93 -9.14
CA SER A 272 6.94 -16.21 -8.80
C SER A 272 7.85 -15.53 -9.82
N ILE A 273 8.81 -14.76 -9.32
CA ILE A 273 9.76 -13.98 -10.15
C ILE A 273 11.21 -14.39 -9.83
N PRO A 274 11.56 -15.70 -9.86
CA PRO A 274 12.87 -16.18 -9.42
C PRO A 274 14.00 -15.77 -10.37
N HIS A 275 13.67 -15.45 -11.63
CA HIS A 275 14.63 -15.09 -12.66
C HIS A 275 15.39 -13.81 -12.35
N LEU A 276 14.82 -12.83 -11.65
CA LEU A 276 15.52 -11.58 -11.33
C LEU A 276 16.76 -11.85 -10.46
N GLY A 277 16.61 -12.68 -9.41
CA GLY A 277 17.74 -13.05 -8.56
C GLY A 277 18.86 -13.78 -9.35
N GLN A 278 18.48 -14.62 -10.32
CA GLN A 278 19.41 -15.31 -11.20
C GLN A 278 20.12 -14.35 -12.17
N MET A 279 19.37 -13.45 -12.81
CA MET A 279 19.91 -12.45 -13.72
C MET A 279 20.88 -11.50 -13.01
N ARG A 280 20.63 -11.13 -11.75
CA ARG A 280 21.57 -10.29 -10.97
C ARG A 280 22.94 -10.97 -10.85
N ARG A 281 22.97 -12.26 -10.51
CA ARG A 281 24.24 -13.01 -10.40
C ARG A 281 24.99 -13.08 -11.73
N LEU A 282 24.26 -13.27 -12.83
CA LEU A 282 24.84 -13.27 -14.18
C LEU A 282 25.38 -11.88 -14.57
N ALA A 283 24.75 -10.80 -14.10
CA ALA A 283 25.21 -9.43 -14.31
C ALA A 283 26.53 -9.19 -13.57
N SER A 284 26.57 -9.53 -12.28
CA SER A 284 27.77 -9.40 -11.46
C SER A 284 28.95 -10.18 -12.05
N LEU A 285 28.69 -11.35 -12.64
CA LEU A 285 29.72 -12.13 -13.36
C LEU A 285 30.25 -11.41 -14.62
N LEU A 286 29.38 -10.87 -15.49
CA LEU A 286 29.82 -10.10 -16.66
C LEU A 286 30.61 -8.86 -16.25
N TRP A 287 30.20 -8.19 -15.18
CA TRP A 287 30.89 -7.02 -14.67
C TRP A 287 32.29 -7.39 -14.16
N ALA A 288 32.41 -8.44 -13.35
CA ALA A 288 33.70 -8.94 -12.89
C ALA A 288 34.62 -9.35 -14.06
N ASP A 289 34.07 -9.97 -15.11
CA ASP A 289 34.82 -10.33 -16.32
C ASP A 289 35.32 -9.10 -17.08
N ALA A 290 34.50 -8.06 -17.21
CA ALA A 290 34.88 -6.82 -17.87
C ALA A 290 36.08 -6.15 -17.17
N ARG A 291 36.10 -6.17 -15.83
CA ARG A 291 37.21 -5.62 -15.04
C ARG A 291 38.49 -6.44 -15.20
N LEU A 292 38.38 -7.76 -15.16
CA LEU A 292 39.53 -8.64 -15.40
C LEU A 292 40.09 -8.43 -16.81
N ALA A 293 39.21 -8.31 -17.81
CA ALA A 293 39.62 -8.03 -19.18
C ALA A 293 40.39 -6.71 -19.30
N VAL A 294 40.01 -5.67 -18.55
CA VAL A 294 40.77 -4.41 -18.51
C VAL A 294 42.15 -4.58 -17.88
N VAL A 295 42.26 -5.33 -16.78
CA VAL A 295 43.55 -5.66 -16.14
C VAL A 295 44.46 -6.46 -17.09
N GLU A 296 43.86 -7.33 -17.91
CA GLU A 296 44.55 -8.14 -18.92
C GLU A 296 44.80 -7.38 -20.24
N ASP A 297 44.43 -6.09 -20.33
CA ASP A 297 44.51 -5.24 -21.52
C ASP A 297 43.74 -5.80 -22.74
N ASP A 298 42.67 -6.56 -22.49
CA ASP A 298 41.76 -7.12 -23.49
C ASP A 298 40.50 -6.23 -23.62
N GLY A 299 40.67 -5.09 -24.29
CA GLY A 299 39.56 -4.16 -24.56
C GLY A 299 38.43 -4.75 -25.40
N ALA A 300 38.70 -5.80 -26.20
CA ALA A 300 37.67 -6.44 -27.01
C ALA A 300 36.69 -7.25 -26.16
N ARG A 301 37.23 -8.02 -25.20
CA ARG A 301 36.44 -8.74 -24.21
C ARG A 301 35.70 -7.80 -23.28
N ALA A 302 36.37 -6.78 -22.74
CA ALA A 302 35.74 -5.77 -21.89
C ALA A 302 34.55 -5.09 -22.58
N ALA A 303 34.73 -4.64 -23.83
CA ALA A 303 33.63 -4.05 -24.61
C ALA A 303 32.49 -5.04 -24.87
N SER A 304 32.79 -6.32 -25.12
CA SER A 304 31.76 -7.35 -25.31
C SER A 304 30.94 -7.59 -24.04
N ASP A 305 31.57 -7.53 -22.86
CA ASP A 305 30.87 -7.73 -21.58
C ASP A 305 30.01 -6.54 -21.20
N LEU A 306 30.52 -5.32 -21.42
CA LEU A 306 29.72 -4.10 -21.25
C LEU A 306 28.50 -4.09 -22.18
N VAL A 307 28.67 -4.46 -23.46
CA VAL A 307 27.54 -4.60 -24.40
C VAL A 307 26.55 -5.67 -23.92
N ALA A 308 27.04 -6.81 -23.44
CA ALA A 308 26.19 -7.88 -22.93
C ALA A 308 25.40 -7.46 -21.68
N LEU A 309 26.03 -6.70 -20.77
CA LEU A 309 25.39 -6.12 -19.59
C LEU A 309 24.25 -5.16 -19.97
N ILE A 310 24.51 -4.22 -20.89
CA ILE A 310 23.50 -3.24 -21.33
C ILE A 310 22.32 -3.94 -22.02
N ARG A 311 22.60 -4.95 -22.85
CA ARG A 311 21.55 -5.76 -23.51
C ARG A 311 20.76 -6.58 -22.50
N MET A 312 21.42 -7.15 -21.49
CA MET A 312 20.74 -7.86 -20.43
C MET A 312 19.86 -6.94 -19.57
N ALA A 313 20.29 -5.70 -19.33
CA ALA A 313 19.46 -4.69 -18.69
C ALA A 313 18.17 -4.40 -19.48
N ALA A 314 18.22 -4.44 -20.81
CA ALA A 314 17.03 -4.35 -21.66
C ALA A 314 16.13 -5.58 -21.54
N HIS A 315 16.69 -6.81 -21.62
CA HIS A 315 15.94 -8.04 -21.43
C HIS A 315 15.25 -8.10 -20.07
N ALA A 316 15.92 -7.67 -19.00
CA ALA A 316 15.39 -7.65 -17.64
C ALA A 316 14.09 -6.84 -17.49
N ARG A 317 13.82 -5.90 -18.40
CA ARG A 317 12.57 -5.13 -18.46
C ARG A 317 11.40 -5.89 -19.07
N GLU A 318 11.60 -7.08 -19.59
CA GLU A 318 10.54 -7.92 -20.15
C GLU A 318 10.15 -9.04 -19.15
N PRO A 319 8.86 -9.27 -18.85
CA PRO A 319 7.71 -8.42 -19.21
C PRO A 319 7.78 -7.05 -18.51
N ALA A 320 7.10 -6.04 -19.07
CA ALA A 320 7.18 -4.63 -18.64
C ALA A 320 6.51 -4.32 -17.28
N THR A 321 6.48 -5.28 -16.35
CA THR A 321 6.07 -5.01 -14.97
C THR A 321 7.02 -4.00 -14.32
N LEU A 322 6.54 -3.25 -13.35
CA LEU A 322 7.29 -2.24 -12.64
C LEU A 322 8.53 -2.83 -11.98
N ILE A 323 8.41 -4.03 -11.40
CA ILE A 323 9.52 -4.72 -10.76
C ILE A 323 10.59 -5.11 -11.79
N ASN A 324 10.21 -5.60 -12.97
CA ASN A 324 11.13 -5.88 -14.07
C ASN A 324 11.79 -4.60 -14.59
N GLN A 325 11.03 -3.51 -14.75
CA GLN A 325 11.55 -2.22 -15.21
C GLN A 325 12.58 -1.65 -14.22
N LEU A 326 12.27 -1.65 -12.92
CA LEU A 326 13.18 -1.22 -11.85
C LEU A 326 14.43 -2.10 -11.79
N PHE A 327 14.26 -3.41 -11.95
CA PHE A 327 15.38 -4.34 -11.97
C PHE A 327 16.30 -4.15 -13.20
N GLY A 328 15.71 -3.89 -14.37
CA GLY A 328 16.46 -3.50 -15.58
C GLY A 328 17.23 -2.19 -15.39
N LEU A 329 16.65 -1.21 -14.69
CA LEU A 329 17.36 0.02 -14.30
C LEU A 329 18.56 -0.28 -13.39
N SER A 330 18.43 -1.19 -12.42
CA SER A 330 19.55 -1.60 -11.56
C SER A 330 20.70 -2.25 -12.34
N ILE A 331 20.41 -3.12 -13.32
CA ILE A 331 21.46 -3.73 -14.16
C ILE A 331 22.11 -2.68 -15.06
N LEU A 332 21.32 -1.73 -15.59
CA LEU A 332 21.88 -0.64 -16.38
C LEU A 332 22.81 0.22 -15.53
N ASP A 333 22.45 0.54 -14.29
CA ASP A 333 23.34 1.30 -13.40
C ASP A 333 24.67 0.61 -13.16
N LEU A 334 24.66 -0.72 -12.95
CA LEU A 334 25.90 -1.51 -12.88
C LEU A 334 26.74 -1.38 -14.16
N ALA A 335 26.10 -1.38 -15.33
CA ALA A 335 26.79 -1.18 -16.59
C ALA A 335 27.34 0.25 -16.76
N LEU A 336 26.58 1.27 -16.34
CA LEU A 336 26.99 2.67 -16.38
C LEU A 336 28.18 2.93 -15.44
N ASP A 337 28.14 2.37 -14.24
CA ASP A 337 29.28 2.39 -13.31
C ASP A 337 30.50 1.78 -13.98
N GLY A 338 30.33 0.62 -14.60
CA GLY A 338 31.43 -0.06 -15.26
C GLY A 338 32.05 0.71 -16.41
N VAL A 339 31.22 1.31 -17.26
CA VAL A 339 31.68 2.19 -18.33
C VAL A 339 32.44 3.39 -17.77
N SER A 340 31.87 4.07 -16.77
CA SER A 340 32.45 5.29 -16.21
C SER A 340 33.80 5.04 -15.52
N HIS A 341 33.96 3.94 -14.78
CA HIS A 341 35.23 3.59 -14.14
C HIS A 341 36.29 3.20 -15.18
N ILE A 342 35.94 2.38 -16.16
CA ILE A 342 36.89 2.01 -17.23
C ILE A 342 37.33 3.25 -18.00
N LEU A 343 36.42 4.19 -18.26
CA LEU A 343 36.74 5.45 -18.94
C LEU A 343 37.61 6.38 -18.10
N ALA A 344 37.39 6.44 -16.78
CA ALA A 344 38.19 7.28 -15.87
C ALA A 344 39.61 6.72 -15.65
N ASP A 345 39.72 5.41 -15.39
CA ASP A 345 40.96 4.80 -14.90
C ASP A 345 41.79 4.17 -16.03
N HIS A 346 41.11 3.64 -17.06
CA HIS A 346 41.74 2.89 -18.16
C HIS A 346 41.21 3.29 -19.56
N PRO A 347 41.11 4.59 -19.90
CA PRO A 347 40.46 5.05 -21.13
C PRO A 347 41.07 4.48 -22.42
N ALA A 348 42.38 4.20 -22.41
CA ALA A 348 43.14 3.72 -23.55
C ALA A 348 42.96 2.22 -23.85
N THR A 349 42.38 1.44 -22.92
CA THR A 349 42.18 0.00 -23.11
C THR A 349 41.16 -0.30 -24.21
N LEU A 350 40.15 0.56 -24.37
CA LEU A 350 39.16 0.44 -25.44
C LEU A 350 39.50 1.37 -26.62
N THR A 351 39.45 0.81 -27.82
CA THR A 351 39.60 1.52 -29.09
C THR A 351 38.35 2.35 -29.44
N ASP A 352 38.50 3.29 -30.37
CA ASP A 352 37.39 4.10 -30.93
C ASP A 352 36.20 3.23 -31.38
N GLU A 353 36.45 2.13 -32.10
CA GLU A 353 35.40 1.21 -32.55
C GLU A 353 34.70 0.52 -31.37
N GLN A 354 35.44 0.14 -30.33
CA GLN A 354 34.88 -0.51 -29.14
C GLN A 354 34.03 0.47 -28.32
N TRP A 355 34.53 1.68 -28.08
CA TRP A 355 33.78 2.74 -27.41
C TRP A 355 32.51 3.12 -28.18
N SER A 356 32.62 3.25 -29.49
CA SER A 356 31.47 3.51 -30.37
C SER A 356 30.40 2.41 -30.27
N ARG A 357 30.78 1.13 -30.17
CA ARG A 357 29.81 0.03 -29.97
C ARG A 357 29.11 0.10 -28.61
N VAL A 358 29.84 0.42 -27.53
CA VAL A 358 29.26 0.60 -26.19
C VAL A 358 28.29 1.79 -26.21
N ALA A 359 28.71 2.94 -26.75
CA ALA A 359 27.89 4.13 -26.88
C ALA A 359 26.61 3.89 -27.68
N HIS A 360 26.70 3.24 -28.85
CA HIS A 360 25.50 2.91 -29.63
C HIS A 360 24.55 1.95 -28.90
N THR A 361 25.09 1.03 -28.10
CA THR A 361 24.27 0.11 -27.30
C THR A 361 23.55 0.84 -26.17
N LEU A 362 24.24 1.74 -25.45
CA LEU A 362 23.64 2.62 -24.44
C LEU A 362 22.60 3.56 -25.06
N ALA A 363 22.95 4.23 -26.17
CA ALA A 363 22.07 5.15 -26.87
C ALA A 363 20.86 4.47 -27.48
N GLY A 364 20.90 3.16 -27.77
CA GLY A 364 19.73 2.40 -28.24
C GLY A 364 18.81 1.92 -27.11
N TRP A 365 19.24 2.01 -25.85
CA TRP A 365 18.48 1.48 -24.71
C TRP A 365 17.16 2.25 -24.54
N CYS A 366 16.05 1.54 -24.32
CA CYS A 366 14.68 2.08 -24.35
C CYS A 366 14.31 2.80 -25.67
N GLY A 367 14.80 2.31 -26.81
CA GLY A 367 14.53 2.90 -28.12
C GLY A 367 15.26 4.22 -28.38
N GLY A 368 16.23 4.56 -27.53
CA GLY A 368 17.10 5.74 -27.63
C GLY A 368 16.47 7.08 -27.30
N GLY A 369 15.25 7.06 -26.79
CA GLY A 369 14.64 8.22 -26.19
C GLY A 369 15.01 8.36 -24.71
N ARG A 370 14.23 9.22 -24.04
CA ARG A 370 14.21 9.27 -22.58
C ARG A 370 13.78 7.94 -22.00
N VAL A 371 14.42 7.54 -20.91
CA VAL A 371 14.03 6.40 -20.10
C VAL A 371 12.65 6.69 -19.49
N ARG A 372 11.63 5.94 -19.93
CA ARG A 372 10.26 6.06 -19.44
C ARG A 372 9.87 4.79 -18.69
N ILE A 373 9.04 4.99 -17.67
CA ILE A 373 8.37 3.91 -16.94
C ILE A 373 6.98 3.75 -17.52
N GLU A 374 6.62 2.51 -17.82
CA GLU A 374 5.29 2.13 -18.26
C GLU A 374 4.50 1.58 -17.07
N PHE A 375 3.21 1.92 -16.98
CA PHE A 375 2.32 1.46 -15.89
C PHE A 375 1.21 0.54 -16.37
N GLY A 376 1.29 0.07 -17.62
CA GLY A 376 0.28 -0.79 -18.24
C GLY A 376 0.10 -2.10 -17.48
N PRO A 377 1.18 -2.89 -17.28
CA PRO A 377 1.11 -4.14 -16.53
C PRO A 377 0.60 -4.00 -15.10
N GLU A 378 0.90 -2.90 -14.40
CA GLU A 378 0.42 -2.64 -13.02
C GLU A 378 -1.10 -2.58 -12.95
N ARG A 379 -1.75 -2.08 -14.01
CA ARG A 379 -3.22 -2.12 -14.14
C ARG A 379 -3.74 -3.54 -14.17
N LEU A 380 -3.05 -4.45 -14.86
CA LEU A 380 -3.45 -5.86 -14.91
C LEU A 380 -3.42 -6.49 -13.52
N TYR A 381 -2.37 -6.22 -12.73
CA TYR A 381 -2.30 -6.65 -11.33
C TYR A 381 -3.47 -6.11 -10.50
N PHE A 382 -3.80 -4.83 -10.67
CA PHE A 382 -4.93 -4.23 -9.96
C PHE A 382 -6.28 -4.82 -10.38
N TYR A 383 -6.49 -5.05 -11.67
CA TYR A 383 -7.73 -5.62 -12.18
C TYR A 383 -7.91 -7.09 -11.77
N ASP A 384 -6.82 -7.87 -11.73
CA ASP A 384 -6.84 -9.22 -11.20
C ASP A 384 -7.17 -9.24 -9.70
N ALA A 385 -6.59 -8.31 -8.92
CA ALA A 385 -6.95 -8.15 -7.51
C ALA A 385 -8.44 -7.78 -7.33
N LEU A 386 -8.97 -6.87 -8.15
CA LEU A 386 -10.39 -6.49 -8.08
C LEU A 386 -11.33 -7.68 -8.31
N GLN A 387 -11.06 -8.53 -9.31
CA GLN A 387 -11.94 -9.68 -9.59
C GLN A 387 -11.91 -10.76 -8.49
N ARG A 388 -10.81 -10.83 -7.75
CA ARG A 388 -10.59 -11.77 -6.64
C ARG A 388 -11.13 -11.24 -5.30
N ILE A 389 -11.27 -9.93 -5.14
CA ILE A 389 -11.70 -9.29 -3.90
C ILE A 389 -13.20 -8.92 -3.92
N TYR A 390 -13.74 -8.60 -5.10
CA TYR A 390 -15.11 -8.11 -5.27
C TYR A 390 -16.02 -9.13 -5.94
N THR A 391 -17.29 -9.08 -5.58
CA THR A 391 -18.38 -9.65 -6.41
C THR A 391 -18.45 -8.97 -7.79
N ASP A 392 -19.24 -9.54 -8.69
CA ASP A 392 -19.64 -8.90 -9.96
C ASP A 392 -21.16 -8.97 -10.10
N ASP A 393 -21.80 -7.84 -10.42
CA ASP A 393 -23.25 -7.74 -10.66
C ASP A 393 -23.65 -8.01 -12.13
N GLY A 394 -22.68 -8.33 -12.99
CA GLY A 394 -22.84 -8.55 -14.42
C GLY A 394 -22.81 -7.26 -15.25
N ARG A 395 -22.68 -6.09 -14.62
CA ARG A 395 -22.47 -4.79 -15.27
C ARG A 395 -21.08 -4.23 -14.97
N GLY A 396 -20.21 -5.01 -14.34
CA GLY A 396 -18.85 -4.63 -13.98
C GLY A 396 -18.73 -3.88 -12.65
N ASP A 397 -19.82 -3.72 -11.90
CA ASP A 397 -19.76 -3.24 -10.52
C ASP A 397 -19.89 -4.41 -9.54
N GLY A 398 -19.67 -4.13 -8.27
CA GLY A 398 -19.60 -5.15 -7.25
C GLY A 398 -19.32 -4.57 -5.89
N ARG A 399 -19.55 -5.39 -4.87
CA ARG A 399 -19.22 -5.09 -3.48
C ARG A 399 -18.09 -5.98 -2.99
N LEU A 400 -17.35 -5.46 -2.01
CA LEU A 400 -16.34 -6.19 -1.26
C LEU A 400 -16.93 -7.48 -0.66
N THR A 401 -16.21 -8.58 -0.82
CA THR A 401 -16.57 -9.89 -0.25
C THR A 401 -15.92 -10.09 1.12
N LEU A 402 -16.42 -11.04 1.91
CA LEU A 402 -15.76 -11.42 3.17
C LEU A 402 -14.36 -11.99 2.93
N GLU A 403 -14.21 -12.84 1.90
CA GLU A 403 -12.93 -13.41 1.49
C GLU A 403 -11.97 -12.31 1.03
N GLY A 404 -12.46 -11.38 0.21
CA GLY A 404 -11.71 -10.21 -0.23
C GLY A 404 -11.26 -9.29 0.91
N LEU A 405 -12.09 -9.05 1.93
CA LEU A 405 -11.68 -8.27 3.10
C LEU A 405 -10.55 -8.97 3.87
N ARG A 406 -10.61 -10.30 4.01
CA ARG A 406 -9.53 -11.08 4.63
C ARG A 406 -8.25 -11.02 3.81
N ALA A 407 -8.38 -11.16 2.48
CA ALA A 407 -7.27 -11.04 1.54
C ALA A 407 -6.60 -9.65 1.59
N MET A 408 -7.41 -8.59 1.73
CA MET A 408 -6.89 -7.24 1.98
C MET A 408 -6.15 -7.13 3.31
N ASN A 409 -6.70 -7.70 4.38
CA ASN A 409 -6.04 -7.71 5.69
C ASN A 409 -4.73 -8.51 5.68
N SER A 410 -4.63 -9.60 4.91
CA SER A 410 -3.37 -10.34 4.76
C SER A 410 -2.33 -9.55 3.97
N LEU A 411 -2.73 -8.79 2.93
CA LEU A 411 -1.84 -7.86 2.24
C LEU A 411 -1.30 -6.78 3.20
N LEU A 412 -2.15 -6.24 4.07
CA LEU A 412 -1.77 -5.26 5.09
C LEU A 412 -0.85 -5.87 6.17
N ALA A 413 -1.17 -7.07 6.66
CA ALA A 413 -0.40 -7.75 7.70
C ALA A 413 0.99 -8.22 7.23
N ALA A 414 1.19 -8.43 5.92
CA ALA A 414 2.53 -8.69 5.36
C ALA A 414 3.49 -7.50 5.58
N THR A 415 2.97 -6.31 5.87
CA THR A 415 3.75 -5.09 6.17
C THR A 415 3.79 -4.70 7.66
N GLU A 416 2.89 -5.21 8.51
CA GLU A 416 2.85 -4.91 9.96
C GLU A 416 2.53 -6.15 10.83
N HIS A 417 3.34 -6.37 11.86
CA HIS A 417 3.36 -7.57 12.73
C HIS A 417 2.18 -7.73 13.73
N ASN A 418 0.98 -7.21 13.46
CA ASN A 418 -0.11 -7.25 14.45
C ASN A 418 -1.50 -7.46 13.83
N SER A 419 -2.05 -8.68 13.92
CA SER A 419 -3.44 -8.95 13.50
C SER A 419 -4.24 -9.74 14.53
N ASN A 420 -4.62 -9.09 15.63
CA ASN A 420 -5.63 -9.57 16.58
C ASN A 420 -7.03 -8.97 16.30
N LEU A 421 -7.44 -8.88 15.02
CA LEU A 421 -8.72 -8.24 14.60
C LEU A 421 -9.91 -9.21 14.39
N SER A 422 -9.70 -10.52 14.55
CA SER A 422 -10.65 -11.57 14.14
C SER A 422 -12.07 -11.48 14.76
N GLY A 423 -12.19 -10.94 15.98
CA GLY A 423 -13.49 -10.74 16.65
C GLY A 423 -14.22 -9.46 16.20
N ALA A 424 -13.48 -8.40 15.91
CA ALA A 424 -14.02 -7.09 15.50
C ALA A 424 -14.50 -7.10 14.05
N GLU A 425 -13.83 -7.86 13.16
CA GLU A 425 -14.20 -8.03 11.75
C GLU A 425 -15.64 -8.56 11.57
N ARG A 426 -16.12 -9.44 12.45
CA ARG A 426 -17.48 -10.02 12.35
C ARG A 426 -18.60 -9.00 12.55
N LEU A 427 -18.35 -7.95 13.34
CA LEU A 427 -19.33 -6.91 13.68
C LEU A 427 -19.11 -5.64 12.83
N ALA A 428 -17.86 -5.25 12.59
CA ALA A 428 -17.49 -4.06 11.83
C ALA A 428 -17.40 -4.30 10.31
N GLY A 429 -17.18 -5.55 9.86
CA GLY A 429 -16.98 -5.90 8.45
C GLY A 429 -18.07 -5.39 7.50
N PRO A 430 -19.38 -5.59 7.78
CA PRO A 430 -20.45 -5.05 6.93
C PRO A 430 -20.48 -3.51 6.86
N ILE A 431 -20.04 -2.82 7.91
CA ILE A 431 -19.95 -1.36 7.95
C ILE A 431 -18.76 -0.91 7.10
N LEU A 432 -17.61 -1.56 7.26
CA LEU A 432 -16.40 -1.29 6.49
C LEU A 432 -16.61 -1.58 5.00
N ALA A 433 -17.22 -2.71 4.64
CA ALA A 433 -17.56 -3.07 3.28
C ALA A 433 -18.56 -2.09 2.61
N ALA A 434 -19.40 -1.40 3.40
CA ALA A 434 -20.28 -0.35 2.91
C ALA A 434 -19.58 1.02 2.78
N ALA A 435 -18.46 1.24 3.49
CA ALA A 435 -17.66 2.45 3.41
C ALA A 435 -16.65 2.42 2.24
N ILE A 436 -16.17 1.22 1.91
CA ILE A 436 -15.29 0.96 0.76
C ILE A 436 -16.07 1.12 -0.55
N ALA A 437 -15.42 1.71 -1.56
CA ALA A 437 -16.01 1.93 -2.89
C ALA A 437 -16.37 0.62 -3.58
N GLY A 438 -17.40 0.66 -4.44
CA GLY A 438 -17.75 -0.49 -5.28
C GLY A 438 -16.68 -0.80 -6.32
N ARG A 439 -16.73 -2.00 -6.92
CA ARG A 439 -15.73 -2.49 -7.89
C ARG A 439 -15.50 -1.51 -9.04
N ALA A 440 -16.58 -0.98 -9.64
CA ALA A 440 -16.46 -0.09 -10.79
C ALA A 440 -15.89 1.28 -10.40
N GLU A 441 -16.23 1.78 -9.21
CA GLU A 441 -15.68 3.03 -8.70
C GLU A 441 -14.22 2.90 -8.31
N MET A 442 -13.84 1.80 -7.65
CA MET A 442 -12.47 1.49 -7.29
C MET A 442 -11.57 1.40 -8.53
N ARG A 443 -12.06 0.75 -9.60
CA ARG A 443 -11.38 0.71 -10.90
C ARG A 443 -11.16 2.10 -11.48
N ARG A 444 -12.22 2.93 -11.54
CA ARG A 444 -12.13 4.30 -12.06
C ARG A 444 -11.13 5.14 -11.30
N GLU A 445 -11.08 5.02 -9.97
CA GLU A 445 -10.13 5.78 -9.16
C GLU A 445 -8.70 5.33 -9.39
N TYR A 446 -8.45 4.02 -9.51
CA TYR A 446 -7.13 3.52 -9.87
C TYR A 446 -6.71 3.99 -11.26
N ASP A 447 -7.60 3.87 -12.25
CA ASP A 447 -7.35 4.32 -13.62
C ASP A 447 -7.03 5.81 -13.66
N ARG A 448 -7.77 6.64 -12.91
CA ARG A 448 -7.48 8.07 -12.74
C ARG A 448 -6.06 8.30 -12.23
N VAL A 449 -5.67 7.64 -11.13
CA VAL A 449 -4.32 7.80 -10.55
C VAL A 449 -3.23 7.33 -11.53
N ALA A 450 -3.44 6.18 -12.18
CA ALA A 450 -2.49 5.64 -13.15
C ALA A 450 -2.39 6.48 -14.43
N ASP A 451 -3.49 7.10 -14.90
CA ASP A 451 -3.51 8.04 -16.03
C ASP A 451 -2.75 9.32 -15.67
N THR A 452 -2.99 9.90 -14.48
CA THR A 452 -2.24 11.06 -13.98
C THR A 452 -0.74 10.73 -13.87
N ALA A 453 -0.38 9.54 -13.41
CA ALA A 453 1.02 9.07 -13.35
C ALA A 453 1.65 8.91 -14.74
N ALA A 454 0.93 8.36 -15.71
CA ALA A 454 1.40 8.21 -17.08
C ALA A 454 1.61 9.58 -17.77
N ASP A 455 0.70 10.53 -17.58
CA ASP A 455 0.83 11.90 -18.08
C ASP A 455 2.03 12.61 -17.44
N TYR A 456 2.17 12.54 -16.12
CA TYR A 456 3.32 13.06 -15.39
C TYR A 456 4.64 12.47 -15.94
N ALA A 457 4.72 11.14 -16.09
CA ALA A 457 5.89 10.46 -16.65
C ALA A 457 6.20 10.90 -18.10
N GLY A 458 5.18 11.21 -18.90
CA GLY A 458 5.32 11.66 -20.29
C GLY A 458 5.94 13.05 -20.45
N ARG A 459 5.75 13.95 -19.48
CA ARG A 459 6.26 15.34 -19.51
C ARG A 459 7.78 15.41 -19.35
N ALA A 460 8.39 16.49 -19.85
CA ALA A 460 9.80 16.79 -19.63
C ALA A 460 10.06 17.04 -18.13
N PRO A 461 11.13 16.50 -17.51
CA PRO A 461 11.21 16.49 -16.06
C PRO A 461 11.28 17.90 -15.45
N TRP A 462 12.02 18.82 -16.06
CA TRP A 462 12.09 20.24 -15.68
C TRP A 462 10.79 21.04 -15.87
N THR A 463 9.74 20.44 -16.46
CA THR A 463 8.41 21.07 -16.64
C THR A 463 7.35 20.53 -15.68
N ARG A 464 7.71 19.55 -14.84
CA ARG A 464 6.76 18.87 -13.96
C ARG A 464 6.52 19.66 -12.68
N ASP A 465 5.28 19.57 -12.19
CA ASP A 465 4.88 20.07 -10.87
C ASP A 465 4.73 18.87 -9.92
N ASP A 466 5.80 18.56 -9.21
CA ASP A 466 5.88 17.42 -8.29
C ASP A 466 4.93 17.55 -7.10
N GLU A 467 4.68 18.78 -6.64
CA GLU A 467 3.75 19.03 -5.53
C GLU A 467 2.31 18.83 -5.96
N ALA A 468 1.93 19.34 -7.13
CA ALA A 468 0.60 19.11 -7.67
C ALA A 468 0.36 17.63 -7.94
N PHE A 469 1.34 16.94 -8.53
CA PHE A 469 1.24 15.50 -8.79
C PHE A 469 1.00 14.71 -7.51
N GLN A 470 1.85 14.87 -6.50
CA GLN A 470 1.71 14.13 -5.24
C GLN A 470 0.39 14.44 -4.53
N ARG A 471 -0.06 15.72 -4.52
CA ARG A 471 -1.38 16.08 -3.96
C ARG A 471 -2.55 15.43 -4.68
N GLU A 472 -2.43 15.16 -5.99
CA GLU A 472 -3.48 14.56 -6.81
C GLU A 472 -3.52 13.03 -6.72
N THR A 473 -2.36 12.39 -6.50
CA THR A 473 -2.22 10.93 -6.51
C THR A 473 -2.13 10.29 -5.12
N ASP A 474 -1.62 10.99 -4.11
CA ASP A 474 -1.47 10.44 -2.77
C ASP A 474 -2.77 10.59 -1.97
N LEU A 475 -3.47 9.46 -1.83
CA LEU A 475 -4.76 9.36 -1.14
C LEU A 475 -4.67 9.62 0.37
N SER A 476 -3.47 9.60 0.97
CA SER A 476 -3.29 9.93 2.39
C SER A 476 -3.61 11.41 2.67
N TRP A 477 -3.32 12.29 1.70
CA TRP A 477 -3.65 13.73 1.77
C TRP A 477 -5.15 14.01 1.71
N LEU A 478 -5.95 13.09 1.16
CA LEU A 478 -7.40 13.22 1.04
C LEU A 478 -8.15 12.85 2.34
N GLY A 479 -7.43 12.45 3.39
CA GLY A 479 -7.94 12.16 4.74
C GLY A 479 -8.55 10.77 4.93
N LEU A 480 -8.75 10.39 6.21
CA LEU A 480 -9.15 9.03 6.63
C LEU A 480 -10.36 8.45 5.88
N ARG A 481 -11.34 9.29 5.50
CA ARG A 481 -12.52 8.84 4.74
C ARG A 481 -12.16 8.35 3.34
N SER A 482 -11.31 9.07 2.64
CA SER A 482 -10.87 8.74 1.29
C SER A 482 -9.94 7.52 1.31
N SER A 483 -9.05 7.45 2.32
CA SER A 483 -8.18 6.29 2.52
C SER A 483 -8.96 5.00 2.79
N VAL A 484 -10.05 5.05 3.58
CA VAL A 484 -10.93 3.88 3.77
C VAL A 484 -11.73 3.59 2.51
N ARG A 485 -12.28 4.61 1.84
CA ARG A 485 -13.09 4.42 0.61
C ARG A 485 -12.29 3.77 -0.51
N TYR A 486 -11.04 4.18 -0.71
CA TYR A 486 -10.16 3.74 -1.79
C TYR A 486 -8.98 2.90 -1.29
N MET A 487 -9.22 2.11 -0.24
CA MET A 487 -8.18 1.35 0.46
C MET A 487 -7.37 0.44 -0.47
N LEU A 488 -7.96 -0.15 -1.52
CA LEU A 488 -7.16 -0.92 -2.48
C LEU A 488 -6.23 -0.07 -3.34
N VAL A 489 -6.67 1.12 -3.74
CA VAL A 489 -5.83 2.02 -4.52
C VAL A 489 -4.65 2.46 -3.67
N SER A 490 -4.86 2.81 -2.39
CA SER A 490 -3.75 3.22 -1.52
C SER A 490 -2.74 2.11 -1.22
N GLN A 491 -3.14 0.84 -1.31
CA GLN A 491 -2.26 -0.30 -1.06
C GLN A 491 -1.57 -0.85 -2.31
N LEU A 492 -2.23 -0.81 -3.46
CA LEU A 492 -1.73 -1.41 -4.71
C LEU A 492 -1.25 -0.39 -5.73
N ALA A 493 -1.51 0.91 -5.54
CA ALA A 493 -0.85 1.94 -6.32
C ALA A 493 0.64 1.95 -5.97
N PRO A 494 1.53 1.86 -6.97
CA PRO A 494 2.95 2.08 -6.74
C PRO A 494 3.24 3.48 -6.20
N ALA A 495 4.45 3.63 -5.67
CA ALA A 495 5.05 4.92 -5.40
C ALA A 495 5.44 5.61 -6.73
N TYR A 496 4.45 5.99 -7.54
CA TYR A 496 4.62 6.45 -8.92
C TYR A 496 5.68 7.54 -9.06
N TRP A 497 5.69 8.53 -8.15
CA TRP A 497 6.67 9.62 -8.15
C TRP A 497 8.11 9.09 -8.06
N HIS A 498 8.40 8.25 -7.06
CA HIS A 498 9.74 7.68 -6.86
C HIS A 498 10.20 6.87 -8.07
N VAL A 499 9.30 6.08 -8.67
CA VAL A 499 9.69 5.23 -9.80
C VAL A 499 9.93 6.04 -11.06
N VAL A 500 9.13 7.07 -11.33
CA VAL A 500 9.38 7.99 -12.45
C VAL A 500 10.71 8.73 -12.28
N ASN A 501 10.99 9.24 -11.08
CA ASN A 501 12.24 9.92 -10.79
C ASN A 501 13.43 9.01 -10.99
N ARG A 502 13.34 7.77 -10.49
CA ARG A 502 14.39 6.78 -10.70
C ARG A 502 14.68 6.52 -12.17
N GLY A 503 13.65 6.48 -13.01
CA GLY A 503 13.81 6.39 -14.46
C GLY A 503 14.55 7.59 -15.06
N ASP A 504 14.21 8.82 -14.65
CA ASP A 504 14.89 10.03 -15.11
C ASP A 504 16.35 10.10 -14.64
N GLU A 505 16.64 9.70 -13.40
CA GLU A 505 17.99 9.67 -12.86
C GLU A 505 18.89 8.75 -13.68
N VAL A 506 18.48 7.49 -13.89
CA VAL A 506 19.25 6.55 -14.72
C VAL A 506 19.37 7.06 -16.15
N GLY A 507 18.33 7.71 -16.68
CA GLY A 507 18.39 8.37 -17.98
C GLY A 507 19.47 9.45 -18.03
N MET A 508 19.55 10.30 -17.01
CA MET A 508 20.55 11.36 -16.90
C MET A 508 21.97 10.81 -16.75
N ARG A 509 22.13 9.75 -15.95
CA ARG A 509 23.42 9.03 -15.83
C ARG A 509 23.84 8.44 -17.17
N ARG A 510 22.94 7.76 -17.88
CA ARG A 510 23.19 7.21 -19.22
C ARG A 510 23.63 8.29 -20.19
N ASP A 511 22.92 9.41 -20.22
CA ASP A 511 23.20 10.51 -21.14
C ASP A 511 24.53 11.20 -20.78
N GLY A 512 24.85 11.35 -19.50
CA GLY A 512 26.16 11.80 -19.03
C GLY A 512 27.30 10.86 -19.42
N THR A 513 27.11 9.55 -19.28
CA THR A 513 28.07 8.54 -19.74
C THR A 513 28.28 8.59 -21.25
N LEU A 514 27.23 8.83 -22.05
CA LEU A 514 27.37 9.03 -23.49
C LEU A 514 28.22 10.26 -23.83
N VAL A 515 28.05 11.36 -23.09
CA VAL A 515 28.91 12.55 -23.23
C VAL A 515 30.36 12.22 -22.86
N ALA A 516 30.59 11.47 -21.77
CA ALA A 516 31.93 11.05 -21.38
C ALA A 516 32.61 10.17 -22.44
N ILE A 517 31.89 9.21 -23.03
CA ILE A 517 32.41 8.41 -24.15
C ILE A 517 32.73 9.32 -25.35
N ALA A 518 31.86 10.28 -25.68
CA ALA A 518 32.12 11.22 -26.78
C ALA A 518 33.36 12.09 -26.51
N MET A 519 33.57 12.55 -25.28
CA MET A 519 34.79 13.28 -24.88
C MET A 519 36.05 12.44 -25.11
N GLU A 520 36.02 11.16 -24.73
CA GLU A 520 37.13 10.23 -24.93
C GLU A 520 37.37 9.92 -26.42
N LEU A 521 36.32 9.67 -27.20
CA LEU A 521 36.42 9.49 -28.65
C LEU A 521 37.03 10.71 -29.34
N TYR A 522 36.63 11.91 -28.94
CA TYR A 522 37.22 13.16 -29.44
C TYR A 522 38.70 13.23 -29.09
N ARG A 523 39.08 12.92 -27.84
CA ARG A 523 40.48 12.90 -27.41
C ARG A 523 41.32 11.87 -28.18
N GLN A 524 40.81 10.67 -28.44
CA GLN A 524 41.52 9.66 -29.23
C GLN A 524 41.78 10.13 -30.67
N ARG A 525 40.84 10.87 -31.27
CA ARG A 525 40.94 11.37 -32.66
C ARG A 525 41.80 12.63 -32.79
N HIS A 526 41.78 13.52 -31.79
CA HIS A 526 42.39 14.85 -31.86
C HIS A 526 43.60 15.04 -30.92
N GLY A 527 43.83 14.11 -29.99
CA GLY A 527 44.89 14.17 -28.98
C GLY A 527 44.61 15.07 -27.78
N VAL A 528 43.51 15.84 -27.80
CA VAL A 528 43.09 16.76 -26.74
C VAL A 528 41.58 16.67 -26.53
N TYR A 529 41.09 16.98 -25.32
CA TYR A 529 39.66 17.16 -25.08
C TYR A 529 39.13 18.42 -25.81
N PRO A 530 37.85 18.45 -26.21
CA PRO A 530 37.28 19.61 -26.88
C PRO A 530 37.21 20.82 -25.94
N GLU A 531 37.22 22.05 -26.47
CA GLU A 531 37.09 23.28 -25.64
C GLU A 531 35.66 23.49 -25.11
N SER A 532 34.66 22.88 -25.76
CA SER A 532 33.25 22.92 -25.36
C SER A 532 32.51 21.66 -25.80
N LEU A 533 31.35 21.38 -25.18
CA LEU A 533 30.50 20.25 -25.55
C LEU A 533 29.90 20.37 -26.95
N ASP A 534 29.78 21.59 -27.49
CA ASP A 534 29.24 21.82 -28.84
C ASP A 534 30.12 21.17 -29.92
N ALA A 535 31.43 21.05 -29.69
CA ALA A 535 32.37 20.38 -30.60
C ALA A 535 32.13 18.87 -30.74
N LEU A 536 31.35 18.26 -29.84
CA LEU A 536 30.93 16.86 -29.95
C LEU A 536 29.75 16.68 -30.91
N THR A 537 29.11 17.77 -31.34
CA THR A 537 27.91 17.74 -32.18
C THR A 537 28.19 18.24 -33.61
N PRO A 538 27.52 17.70 -34.64
CA PRO A 538 26.60 16.56 -34.63
C PRO A 538 27.29 15.19 -34.74
N ASP A 539 28.63 15.16 -34.82
CA ASP A 539 29.38 13.98 -35.29
C ASP A 539 29.44 12.83 -34.27
N LEU A 540 29.66 13.13 -32.99
CA LEU A 540 29.72 12.14 -31.90
C LEU A 540 28.42 12.05 -31.11
N LEU A 541 27.69 13.16 -31.02
CA LEU A 541 26.39 13.26 -30.37
C LEU A 541 25.40 14.00 -31.26
N PRO A 542 24.12 13.58 -31.33
CA PRO A 542 23.11 14.29 -32.11
C PRO A 542 22.81 15.68 -31.54
N SER A 543 22.90 15.84 -30.22
CA SER A 543 22.79 17.09 -29.48
C SER A 543 23.36 16.89 -28.07
N VAL A 544 23.82 17.96 -27.43
CA VAL A 544 24.19 17.90 -26.00
C VAL A 544 22.94 17.57 -25.17
N PRO A 545 22.98 16.53 -24.31
CA PRO A 545 21.84 16.16 -23.47
C PRO A 545 21.38 17.29 -22.56
N ARG A 546 20.08 17.32 -22.28
CA ARG A 546 19.48 18.32 -21.39
C ARG A 546 19.41 17.80 -19.97
N ASP A 547 19.70 18.69 -19.05
CA ASP A 547 19.59 18.49 -17.62
C ASP A 547 18.13 18.30 -17.18
N ILE A 548 17.91 17.29 -16.33
CA ILE A 548 16.59 16.91 -15.86
C ILE A 548 15.99 17.90 -14.85
N PHE A 549 16.76 18.85 -14.32
CA PHE A 549 16.32 19.84 -13.33
C PHE A 549 15.93 21.18 -13.96
N ASP A 550 16.76 21.74 -14.86
CA ASP A 550 16.53 23.06 -15.46
C ASP A 550 16.21 23.03 -16.97
N GLY A 551 16.45 21.89 -17.64
CA GLY A 551 16.25 21.73 -19.09
C GLY A 551 17.32 22.39 -19.96
N SER A 552 18.36 22.98 -19.37
CA SER A 552 19.56 23.48 -20.04
C SER A 552 20.45 22.31 -20.48
N PRO A 553 21.41 22.50 -21.40
CA PRO A 553 22.42 21.48 -21.66
C PRO A 553 23.20 21.12 -20.39
N VAL A 554 23.65 19.86 -20.27
CA VAL A 554 24.60 19.45 -19.22
C VAL A 554 25.86 20.33 -19.24
N ARG A 555 26.45 20.56 -18.07
CA ARG A 555 27.57 21.47 -17.88
C ARG A 555 28.87 20.69 -17.80
N CYS A 556 29.94 21.27 -18.34
CA CYS A 556 31.27 20.66 -18.33
C CYS A 556 32.32 21.73 -17.97
N ILE A 557 33.20 21.39 -17.03
CA ILE A 557 34.37 22.19 -16.67
C ILE A 557 35.60 21.39 -17.07
N ILE A 558 36.44 21.98 -17.91
CA ILE A 558 37.68 21.37 -18.40
C ILE A 558 38.86 22.12 -17.78
N ARG A 559 39.72 21.40 -17.04
CA ARG A 559 40.88 21.98 -16.36
C ARG A 559 42.04 20.97 -16.35
N ASP A 560 43.25 21.43 -16.64
CA ASP A 560 44.49 20.64 -16.46
C ASP A 560 44.48 19.23 -17.07
N GLY A 561 43.79 19.04 -18.21
CA GLY A 561 43.70 17.76 -18.89
C GLY A 561 42.67 16.78 -18.31
N SER A 562 41.84 17.23 -17.36
CA SER A 562 40.66 16.52 -16.86
C SER A 562 39.39 17.34 -17.11
N TYR A 563 38.23 16.71 -16.92
CA TYR A 563 36.95 17.40 -16.99
C TYR A 563 35.96 16.88 -15.95
N THR A 564 35.08 17.77 -15.51
CA THR A 564 33.94 17.46 -14.65
C THR A 564 32.66 17.72 -15.44
N LEU A 565 31.90 16.67 -15.70
CA LEU A 565 30.57 16.75 -16.28
C LEU A 565 29.54 16.71 -15.15
N TYR A 566 28.62 17.66 -15.12
CA TYR A 566 27.65 17.76 -14.04
C TYR A 566 26.29 18.30 -14.50
N SER A 567 25.32 18.00 -13.65
CA SER A 567 23.97 18.54 -13.64
C SER A 567 23.86 19.55 -12.49
N ILE A 568 23.01 20.58 -12.66
CA ILE A 568 22.79 21.62 -11.64
C ILE A 568 22.23 21.08 -10.31
N GLY A 569 21.78 19.82 -10.29
CA GLY A 569 21.26 19.21 -9.08
C GLY A 569 19.87 19.73 -8.69
N ALA A 570 19.39 19.26 -7.54
CA ALA A 570 18.02 19.46 -7.11
C ALA A 570 17.76 20.79 -6.40
N ASP A 571 18.79 21.42 -5.84
CA ASP A 571 18.71 22.78 -5.29
C ASP A 571 18.47 23.81 -6.42
N GLY A 572 19.05 23.56 -7.60
CA GLY A 572 18.95 24.43 -8.77
C GLY A 572 19.94 25.61 -8.73
N ASP A 573 20.92 25.55 -7.84
CA ASP A 573 22.00 26.53 -7.73
C ASP A 573 23.27 25.92 -8.36
N ASP A 574 23.90 26.64 -9.30
CA ASP A 574 25.11 26.15 -9.98
C ASP A 574 26.34 26.34 -9.09
N ASP A 575 26.83 25.25 -8.52
CA ASP A 575 27.99 25.21 -7.64
C ASP A 575 29.30 24.92 -8.40
N ALA A 576 29.31 25.16 -9.73
CA ALA A 576 30.45 25.00 -10.60
C ALA A 576 31.12 23.61 -10.51
N GLY A 577 30.30 22.56 -10.48
CA GLY A 577 30.68 21.17 -10.42
C GLY A 577 31.11 20.68 -9.03
N ALA A 578 30.84 21.43 -7.97
CA ALA A 578 31.11 20.97 -6.61
C ALA A 578 30.05 19.94 -6.19
N PRO A 579 30.45 18.69 -5.87
CA PRO A 579 29.50 17.65 -5.52
C PRO A 579 28.80 17.99 -4.22
N ALA A 580 27.54 17.58 -4.13
CA ALA A 580 26.80 17.80 -2.91
C ALA A 580 27.33 16.95 -1.74
N LEU A 581 27.69 17.62 -0.64
CA LEU A 581 28.39 17.01 0.51
C LEU A 581 27.56 15.96 1.27
N ASP A 582 26.25 15.89 1.02
CA ASP A 582 25.29 15.01 1.71
C ASP A 582 24.77 13.83 0.84
N LEU A 583 25.29 13.63 -0.38
CA LEU A 583 24.89 12.51 -1.26
C LEU A 583 25.64 11.19 -1.03
N VAL A 584 26.38 11.07 0.08
CA VAL A 584 27.02 9.80 0.46
C VAL A 584 25.95 8.70 0.62
N GLY A 585 25.90 7.76 -0.33
CA GLY A 585 25.11 6.53 -0.21
C GLY A 585 23.81 6.44 -1.04
N GLY A 586 23.76 7.00 -2.26
CA GLY A 586 22.72 6.63 -3.22
C GLY A 586 21.29 7.09 -2.88
N ARG A 587 21.14 8.23 -2.20
CA ARG A 587 19.83 8.86 -2.04
C ARG A 587 19.38 9.54 -3.34
N ASP A 588 18.09 9.38 -3.64
CA ASP A 588 17.34 10.09 -4.70
C ASP A 588 17.65 11.61 -4.64
N PRO A 589 18.35 12.19 -5.63
CA PRO A 589 18.71 13.60 -5.65
C PRO A 589 17.48 14.52 -5.61
N ARG A 590 16.31 14.08 -6.12
CA ARG A 590 15.06 14.86 -6.06
C ARG A 590 14.38 14.78 -4.70
N ALA A 591 14.47 13.65 -3.99
CA ALA A 591 13.94 13.51 -2.63
C ALA A 591 14.65 14.45 -1.63
N ALA A 592 15.91 14.78 -1.89
CA ALA A 592 16.69 15.69 -1.06
C ALA A 592 16.17 17.13 -1.04
N ARG A 593 15.37 17.55 -2.03
CA ARG A 593 14.80 18.90 -2.12
C ARG A 593 13.85 19.26 -0.96
N ARG A 594 13.39 18.26 -0.18
CA ARG A 594 12.35 18.42 0.85
C ARG A 594 12.78 17.95 2.26
N GLY A 595 14.04 17.58 2.45
CA GLY A 595 14.59 17.31 3.79
C GLY A 595 14.80 18.61 4.59
N PRO A 596 14.90 18.54 5.93
CA PRO A 596 15.28 19.70 6.75
C PRO A 596 16.68 20.25 6.39
N ASN A 597 17.51 19.45 5.72
CA ASN A 597 18.73 19.87 5.05
C ASN A 597 18.55 19.59 3.54
N PRO A 598 18.27 20.61 2.70
CA PRO A 598 18.39 20.44 1.26
C PRO A 598 19.85 20.09 0.93
N VAL A 599 20.04 19.09 0.07
CA VAL A 599 21.35 18.73 -0.47
C VAL A 599 21.85 19.92 -1.28
N ASN A 600 22.93 20.54 -0.82
CA ASN A 600 23.58 21.68 -1.46
C ASN A 600 24.74 21.16 -2.31
N GLY A 601 24.70 21.37 -3.62
CA GLY A 601 25.73 20.95 -4.55
C GLY A 601 25.19 20.39 -5.87
N ASP A 602 26.03 20.48 -6.89
CA ASP A 602 25.78 19.92 -8.21
C ASP A 602 25.79 18.39 -8.19
N TRP A 603 25.03 17.80 -9.11
CA TRP A 603 25.10 16.36 -9.35
C TRP A 603 26.17 16.04 -10.40
N VAL A 604 27.34 15.61 -9.92
CA VAL A 604 28.45 15.18 -10.77
C VAL A 604 28.10 13.87 -11.49
N LEU A 605 28.16 13.91 -12.82
CA LEU A 605 27.90 12.77 -13.70
C LEU A 605 29.21 12.06 -14.10
N PHE A 606 30.31 12.81 -14.18
CA PHE A 606 31.66 12.30 -14.45
C PHE A 606 32.71 13.27 -13.88
N PRO A 607 33.85 12.81 -13.32
CA PRO A 607 34.25 11.41 -13.12
C PRO A 607 33.32 10.68 -12.13
N PRO A 608 33.29 9.33 -12.14
CA PRO A 608 32.58 8.58 -11.11
C PRO A 608 33.19 8.84 -9.73
N GLU A 609 32.40 8.62 -8.68
CA GLU A 609 32.96 8.57 -7.32
C GLU A 609 33.98 7.43 -7.22
N PRO A 610 35.07 7.60 -6.47
CA PRO A 610 35.98 6.50 -6.16
C PRO A 610 35.21 5.36 -5.48
N ARG A 611 35.46 4.12 -5.92
CA ARG A 611 34.93 2.91 -5.28
C ARG A 611 35.59 2.61 -3.94
#